data_AF-A0A4Y2TCQ1-F1
#
_entry.id   AF-A0A4Y2TCQ1-F1
#
_cell.length_a   1.000
_cell.length_b   1.000
_cell.length_c   1.000
_cell.angle_alpha   90.00
_cell.angle_beta   90.00
_cell.angle_gamma   90.00
#
_symmetry.space_group_name_H-M   'P 1'
#
loop_
_entity.id
_entity.type
_entity.pdbx_description
1 polymer ?
#
loop_
_entity_poly.entity_id
_entity_poly.type
_entity_poly.pdbx_seq_one_letter_code
_entity_poly.pdbx_strand_id
1 'polypeptide(L)'
;MPKRKRGITEDVISRRKAIRKRERRVVETEEERSRRLSTMAQRGQDRRPEETEPSNSRLSDMAQRWQERRAEETEEQKIADWQ
;
A
#
# COMPACT_ATOMS: atom_id res chain seq x y z
N MET A 1 -8.90 38.21 -9.16
CA MET A 1 -8.82 36.82 -9.67
C MET A 1 -9.58 35.89 -8.72
N PRO A 2 -10.56 35.09 -9.18
CA PRO A 2 -11.32 34.20 -8.30
C PRO A 2 -10.46 32.98 -7.93
N LYS A 3 -10.22 32.74 -6.63
CA LYS A 3 -9.38 31.65 -6.16
C LYS A 3 -10.04 30.29 -6.40
N ARG A 4 -9.30 29.37 -7.02
CA ARG A 4 -9.71 28.01 -7.39
C ARG A 4 -10.14 27.21 -6.14
N LYS A 5 -11.46 27.06 -5.92
CA LYS A 5 -12.06 26.20 -4.88
C LYS A 5 -12.18 24.72 -5.31
N ARG A 6 -11.78 24.38 -6.53
CA ARG A 6 -12.11 23.11 -7.20
C ARG A 6 -11.44 21.87 -6.57
N GLY A 7 -10.22 22.01 -6.03
CA GLY A 7 -9.50 20.87 -5.43
C GLY A 7 -10.00 20.42 -4.06
N ILE A 8 -10.71 21.27 -3.31
CA ILE A 8 -11.20 20.93 -1.97
C ILE A 8 -12.36 19.93 -2.07
N THR A 9 -13.27 20.14 -3.01
CA THR A 9 -14.40 19.23 -3.24
C THR A 9 -13.93 17.87 -3.74
N GLU A 10 -12.94 17.82 -4.63
CA GLU A 10 -12.35 16.58 -5.14
C GLU A 10 -11.60 15.79 -4.06
N ASP A 11 -10.86 16.46 -3.18
CA ASP A 11 -10.22 15.86 -2.01
C ASP A 11 -11.26 15.27 -1.03
N VAL A 12 -12.31 16.02 -0.73
CA VAL A 12 -13.41 15.54 0.14
C VAL A 12 -14.12 14.32 -0.46
N ILE A 13 -14.37 14.31 -1.78
CA ILE A 13 -14.95 13.15 -2.47
C ILE A 13 -14.00 11.94 -2.41
N SER A 14 -12.70 12.16 -2.60
CA SER A 14 -11.66 11.12 -2.55
C SER A 14 -11.55 10.50 -1.17
N ARG A 15 -11.52 11.33 -0.12
CA ARG A 15 -11.53 10.91 1.29
C ARG A 15 -12.79 10.12 1.63
N ARG A 16 -13.98 10.62 1.26
CA ARG A 16 -15.25 9.94 1.50
C ARG A 16 -15.31 8.57 0.81
N LYS A 17 -14.77 8.47 -0.41
CA LYS A 17 -14.68 7.21 -1.15
C LYS A 17 -13.69 6.23 -0.48
N ALA A 18 -12.58 6.72 0.06
CA ALA A 18 -11.61 5.89 0.79
C ALA A 18 -12.20 5.33 2.09
N ILE A 19 -12.93 6.16 2.85
CA ILE A 19 -13.62 5.74 4.09
C ILE A 19 -14.63 4.64 3.78
N ARG A 20 -15.53 4.83 2.81
CA ARG A 20 -16.51 3.82 2.40
C ARG A 20 -15.86 2.49 1.96
N LYS A 21 -14.75 2.56 1.21
CA LYS A 21 -13.99 1.37 0.82
C LYS A 21 -13.40 0.63 2.02
N ARG A 22 -12.99 1.36 3.07
CA ARG A 22 -12.46 0.80 4.31
C ARG A 22 -13.57 0.19 5.17
N GLU A 23 -14.71 0.86 5.33
CA GLU A 23 -15.87 0.32 6.04
C GLU A 23 -16.33 -1.01 5.46
N ARG A 24 -16.40 -1.10 4.12
CA ARG A 24 -16.70 -2.37 3.44
C ARG A 24 -15.70 -3.47 3.79
N ARG A 25 -14.40 -3.15 3.88
CA ARG A 25 -13.35 -4.10 4.29
C ARG A 25 -13.44 -4.54 5.75
N VAL A 26 -14.00 -3.69 6.62
CA VAL A 26 -14.11 -3.96 8.07
C VAL A 26 -15.29 -4.87 8.37
N VAL A 27 -16.40 -4.71 7.64
CA VAL A 27 -17.62 -5.53 7.82
C VAL A 27 -17.61 -6.82 7.00
N GLU A 28 -16.64 -7.00 6.12
CA GLU A 28 -16.48 -8.21 5.30
C GLU A 28 -16.31 -9.47 6.18
N THR A 29 -17.04 -10.53 5.83
CA THR A 29 -16.85 -11.84 6.44
C THR A 29 -15.54 -12.48 5.98
N GLU A 30 -15.06 -13.47 6.71
CA GLU A 30 -13.83 -14.19 6.36
C GLU A 30 -13.88 -14.84 4.97
N GLU A 31 -15.03 -15.40 4.60
CA GLU A 31 -15.25 -15.99 3.27
C GLU A 31 -15.23 -14.96 2.14
N GLU A 32 -15.82 -13.78 2.36
CA GLU A 32 -15.80 -12.69 1.37
C GLU A 32 -14.40 -12.09 1.23
N ARG A 33 -13.70 -11.95 2.37
CA ARG A 33 -12.30 -11.53 2.41
C ARG A 33 -11.40 -12.51 1.65
N SER A 34 -11.57 -13.81 1.87
CA SER A 34 -10.81 -14.87 1.22
C SER A 34 -11.04 -14.87 -0.30
N ARG A 35 -12.30 -14.82 -0.75
CA ARG A 35 -12.65 -14.71 -2.19
C ARG A 35 -12.04 -13.48 -2.85
N ARG A 36 -12.06 -12.32 -2.17
CA ARG A 36 -11.45 -11.11 -2.71
C ARG A 36 -9.93 -11.21 -2.82
N LEU A 37 -9.27 -11.73 -1.79
CA LEU A 37 -7.82 -11.92 -1.79
C LEU A 37 -7.39 -12.89 -2.91
N SER A 38 -8.12 -14.00 -3.06
CA SER A 38 -7.92 -14.97 -4.15
C SER A 38 -8.04 -14.29 -5.53
N THR A 39 -9.07 -13.46 -5.73
CA THR A 39 -9.25 -12.70 -6.98
C THR A 39 -8.10 -11.72 -7.24
N MET A 40 -7.54 -11.09 -6.20
CA MET A 40 -6.39 -10.19 -6.35
C MET A 40 -5.10 -10.95 -6.65
N ALA A 41 -4.91 -12.14 -6.06
CA ALA A 41 -3.78 -13.01 -6.34
C ALA A 41 -3.81 -13.49 -7.79
N GLN A 42 -4.96 -13.94 -8.29
CA GLN A 42 -5.13 -14.33 -9.69
C GLN A 42 -4.78 -13.20 -10.65
N ARG A 43 -5.32 -11.99 -10.42
CA ARG A 43 -4.99 -10.81 -11.24
C ARG A 43 -3.52 -10.42 -11.18
N GLY A 44 -2.84 -10.67 -10.07
CA GLY A 44 -1.40 -10.45 -9.94
C GLY A 44 -0.57 -11.46 -10.72
N GLN A 45 -1.04 -12.69 -10.83
CA GLN A 45 -0.44 -13.74 -11.66
C GLN A 45 -0.68 -13.50 -13.14
N ASP A 46 -1.88 -13.08 -13.53
CA ASP A 46 -2.23 -12.78 -14.93
C ASP A 46 -1.45 -11.57 -15.50
N ARG A 47 -0.93 -10.68 -14.63
CA ARG A 47 -0.04 -9.56 -15.01
C ARG A 47 1.44 -9.95 -15.06
N ARG A 48 1.80 -11.12 -14.55
CA ARG A 48 3.17 -11.62 -14.50
C ARG A 48 3.72 -12.22 -15.81
N PRO A 49 2.95 -12.66 -16.83
CA PRO A 49 3.52 -13.38 -17.97
C PRO A 49 4.27 -12.48 -18.97
N GLU A 50 4.12 -11.16 -18.94
CA GLU A 50 4.78 -10.21 -19.87
C GLU A 50 6.01 -9.49 -19.30
N GLU A 51 6.44 -9.80 -18.08
CA GLU A 51 7.57 -9.17 -17.40
C GLU A 51 8.84 -10.03 -17.51
N THR A 52 9.47 -10.09 -18.69
CA THR A 52 10.71 -10.86 -18.91
C THR A 52 12.00 -10.18 -18.40
N GLU A 53 11.97 -8.88 -18.09
CA GLU A 53 13.07 -8.13 -17.43
C GLU A 53 12.52 -7.08 -16.42
N PRO A 54 11.99 -7.49 -15.25
CA PRO A 54 11.99 -6.63 -14.05
C PRO A 54 12.20 -7.40 -12.73
N SER A 55 12.65 -8.66 -12.78
CA SER A 55 12.86 -9.48 -11.59
C SER A 55 13.97 -8.89 -10.70
N ASN A 56 15.12 -8.53 -11.29
CA ASN A 56 16.25 -8.01 -10.54
C ASN A 56 15.99 -6.61 -9.97
N SER A 57 15.26 -5.74 -10.67
CA SER A 57 14.88 -4.41 -10.15
C SER A 57 13.89 -4.52 -8.99
N ARG A 58 12.85 -5.36 -9.09
CA ARG A 58 11.89 -5.58 -7.99
C ARG A 58 12.55 -6.24 -6.78
N LEU A 59 13.47 -7.18 -6.99
CA LEU A 59 14.24 -7.81 -5.93
C LEU A 59 15.15 -6.81 -5.22
N SER A 60 15.85 -5.95 -5.97
CA SER A 60 16.68 -4.88 -5.42
C SER A 60 15.86 -3.87 -4.60
N ASP A 61 14.69 -3.45 -5.09
CA ASP A 61 13.78 -2.55 -4.36
C ASP A 61 13.30 -3.18 -3.04
N MET A 62 12.98 -4.48 -3.05
CA MET A 62 12.59 -5.19 -1.84
C MET A 62 13.75 -5.32 -0.84
N ALA A 63 14.95 -5.59 -1.34
CA ALA A 63 16.17 -5.67 -0.52
C ALA A 63 16.50 -4.30 0.11
N GLN A 64 16.42 -3.22 -0.67
CA GLN A 64 16.65 -1.86 -0.18
C GLN A 64 15.65 -1.49 0.93
N ARG A 65 14.35 -1.73 0.72
CA ARG A 65 13.31 -1.47 1.73
C ARG A 65 13.45 -2.31 3.00
N TRP A 66 14.09 -3.46 2.91
CA TRP A 66 14.38 -4.28 4.09
C TRP A 66 15.56 -3.71 4.87
N GLN A 67 16.61 -3.26 4.16
CA GLN A 67 17.76 -2.58 4.77
C GLN A 67 17.36 -1.27 5.45
N GLU A 68 16.53 -0.45 4.80
CA GLU A 68 16.01 0.80 5.39
C GLU A 68 15.28 0.54 6.72
N ARG A 69 14.37 -0.46 6.75
CA ARG A 69 13.66 -0.83 7.99
C ARG A 69 14.59 -1.32 9.09
N ARG A 70 15.64 -2.07 8.74
CA ARG A 70 16.66 -2.53 9.70
C ARG A 70 17.50 -1.37 10.22
N ALA A 71 17.80 -0.39 9.38
CA ALA A 71 18.50 0.82 9.80
C ALA A 71 17.65 1.66 10.76
N GLU A 72 16.37 1.88 10.43
CA GLU A 72 15.40 2.58 11.29
C GLU A 72 15.27 1.89 12.66
N GLU A 73 15.13 0.56 12.70
CA GLU A 73 15.09 -0.22 13.94
C GLU A 73 16.37 -0.05 14.78
N THR A 74 17.55 0.00 14.15
CA THR A 74 18.81 0.24 14.88
C THR A 74 18.96 1.68 15.38
N GLU A 75 18.40 2.67 14.68
CA GLU A 75 18.37 4.05 15.17
C GLU A 75 17.42 4.19 16.35
N GLU A 76 16.21 3.63 16.26
CA GLU A 76 15.26 3.58 17.37
C GLU A 76 15.86 2.86 18.59
N GLN A 77 16.56 1.74 18.38
CA GLN A 77 17.21 0.99 19.46
C GLN A 77 18.33 1.79 20.14
N LYS A 78 19.14 2.55 19.38
CA LYS A 78 20.18 3.42 19.95
C LYS A 78 19.55 4.57 20.73
N ILE A 79 18.53 5.22 20.19
CA ILE A 79 17.81 6.30 20.87
C ILE A 79 17.24 5.82 22.21
N ALA A 80 16.73 4.58 22.27
CA ALA A 80 16.22 3.98 23.50
C ALA A 80 17.31 3.62 24.52
N ASP A 81 18.53 3.27 24.08
CA ASP A 81 19.67 2.94 24.96
C ASP A 81 20.35 4.19 25.55
N TRP A 82 20.17 5.35 24.90
CA TRP A 82 20.64 6.66 25.38
C TRP A 82 19.65 7.36 26.35
N GLN A 83 18.47 6.79 26.60
CA GLN A 83 17.46 7.30 27.54
C GLN A 83 17.49 6.58 28.89
#